data_AF-A0A3D2EQP0-F1
#
_entry.id   AF-A0A3D2EQP0-F1
#
_cell.length_a   1.000
_cell.length_b   1.000
_cell.length_c   1.000
_cell.angle_alpha   90.00
_cell.angle_beta   90.00
_cell.angle_gamma   90.00
#
_symmetry.space_group_name_H-M   'P 1'
#
loop_
_entity.id
_entity.type
_entity.pdbx_description
1 polymer ?
#
loop_
_entity_poly.entity_id
_entity_poly.type
_entity_poly.pdbx_seq_one_letter_code
_entity_poly.pdbx_strand_id
1 'polypeptide(L)'
;ESGMDVFINWNKDFVGKEATARFRDEGVERKLVTLTVDTPMDVTLDEAVLVNDAAVGYITSGGYAHHVGKSMAMAYVASEHAAAGTMVNVEIMGEMYPAEVQGAPLYDPNGGRMRS
;
A
#
# COMPACT_ATOMS: atom_id res chain seq x y z
N GLU A 1 3.14 2.03 10.22
CA GLU A 1 3.22 0.91 9.24
C GLU A 1 1.96 0.82 8.38
N SER A 2 0.79 0.53 8.93
CA SER A 2 -0.45 0.30 8.15
C SER A 2 -1.24 1.55 7.73
N GLY A 3 -0.75 2.76 8.01
CA GLY A 3 -1.46 4.02 7.73
C GLY A 3 -2.68 4.29 8.63
N MET A 4 -2.84 3.55 9.72
CA MET A 4 -3.97 3.68 10.66
C MET A 4 -3.73 4.70 11.79
N ASP A 5 -2.60 5.40 11.78
CA ASP A 5 -2.20 6.38 12.80
C ASP A 5 -3.17 7.56 12.90
N VAL A 6 -3.87 7.90 11.81
CA VAL A 6 -4.93 8.91 11.78
C VAL A 6 -6.11 8.59 12.71
N PHE A 7 -6.30 7.32 13.07
CA PHE A 7 -7.36 6.88 13.97
C PHE A 7 -6.90 6.79 15.44
N ILE A 8 -5.62 7.03 15.71
CA ILE A 8 -5.07 6.98 17.07
C ILE A 8 -5.28 8.33 17.76
N ASN A 9 -6.08 8.32 18.83
CA ASN A 9 -6.14 9.46 19.75
C ASN A 9 -4.93 9.41 20.71
N TRP A 10 -3.89 10.20 20.44
CA TRP A 10 -2.66 10.25 21.24
C TRP A 10 -2.82 10.89 22.63
N ASN A 11 -3.92 11.61 22.87
CA ASN A 11 -4.17 12.33 24.12
C ASN A 11 -4.79 11.46 25.22
N LYS A 12 -5.20 10.21 24.91
CA LYS A 12 -5.72 9.26 25.90
C LYS A 12 -4.66 8.25 26.31
N ASP A 13 -4.85 7.60 27.46
CA ASP A 13 -4.10 6.39 27.80
C ASP A 13 -4.75 5.15 27.17
N PHE A 14 -3.94 4.20 26.70
CA PHE A 14 -4.41 2.97 26.04
C PHE A 14 -3.33 1.88 26.01
N VAL A 15 -3.77 0.63 25.95
CA VAL A 15 -2.88 -0.54 25.82
C VAL A 15 -2.03 -0.41 24.56
N GLY A 16 -0.71 -0.47 24.72
CA GLY A 16 0.26 -0.36 23.62
C GLY A 16 0.74 1.05 23.30
N LYS A 17 0.26 2.10 23.99
CA LYS A 17 0.60 3.51 23.71
C LYS A 17 2.09 3.78 23.59
N GLU A 18 2.89 3.34 24.56
CA GLU A 18 4.33 3.59 24.55
C GLU A 18 5.02 2.91 23.37
N ALA A 19 4.68 1.64 23.08
CA ALA A 19 5.24 0.91 21.96
C ALA A 19 4.86 1.55 20.61
N THR A 20 3.60 1.96 20.44
CA THR A 20 3.16 2.63 19.20
C THR A 20 3.77 4.02 19.05
N ALA A 21 3.96 4.76 20.15
CA ALA A 21 4.65 6.05 20.12
C ALA A 21 6.11 5.90 19.66
N ARG A 22 6.80 4.85 20.10
CA ARG A 22 8.16 4.54 19.63
C ARG A 22 8.19 4.29 18.13
N PHE A 23 7.29 3.47 17.57
CA PHE A 23 7.22 3.27 16.13
C PHE A 23 6.89 4.55 15.34
N ARG A 24 6.12 5.46 15.92
CA ARG A 24 5.84 6.76 15.30
C ARG A 24 7.09 7.63 15.24
N ASP A 25 7.88 7.65 16.32
CA ASP A 25 9.02 8.56 16.46
C ASP A 25 10.30 7.99 15.81
N GLU A 26 10.54 6.68 15.92
CA GLU A 26 11.71 5.97 15.36
C GLU A 26 11.50 5.59 13.87
N GLY A 27 10.25 5.49 13.43
CA GLY A 27 9.88 4.99 12.10
C GLY A 27 9.63 3.48 12.08
N VAL A 28 9.31 2.97 10.88
CA VAL A 28 8.96 1.57 10.64
C VAL A 28 9.72 1.04 9.43
N GLU A 29 10.03 -0.26 9.42
CA GLU A 29 10.77 -0.89 8.31
C GLU A 29 9.90 -1.04 7.06
N ARG A 30 8.59 -1.22 7.22
CA ARG A 30 7.64 -1.40 6.13
C ARG A 30 6.44 -0.48 6.26
N LYS A 31 5.80 -0.21 5.13
CA LYS A 31 4.56 0.56 5.04
C LYS A 31 3.57 -0.12 4.12
N LEU A 32 2.30 -0.05 4.49
CA LEU A 32 1.19 -0.46 3.64
C LEU A 32 0.95 0.62 2.59
N VAL A 33 1.00 0.24 1.33
CA VAL A 33 0.76 1.12 0.18
C VAL A 33 -0.38 0.59 -0.69
N THR A 34 -0.93 1.46 -1.53
CA THR A 34 -1.82 1.08 -2.62
C THR A 34 -1.05 1.13 -3.93
N LEU A 35 -1.22 0.12 -4.77
CA LEU A 35 -0.59 -0.02 -6.08
C LEU A 35 -1.65 -0.02 -7.18
N THR A 36 -1.32 0.56 -8.34
CA THR A 36 -1.91 0.15 -9.62
C THR A 36 -0.92 -0.74 -10.34
N VAL A 37 -1.37 -1.84 -10.92
CA VAL A 37 -0.51 -2.79 -11.64
C VAL A 37 -0.91 -2.80 -13.11
N ASP A 38 0.07 -2.64 -14.01
CA ASP A 38 -0.10 -2.69 -15.46
C ASP A 38 0.04 -4.13 -15.94
N THR A 39 -1.09 -4.84 -15.98
CA THR A 39 -1.15 -6.28 -16.22
C THR A 39 -2.44 -6.65 -16.95
N PRO A 40 -2.44 -7.68 -17.82
CA PRO A 40 -3.66 -8.16 -18.48
C PRO A 40 -4.58 -9.00 -17.58
N MET A 41 -4.17 -9.26 -16.34
CA MET A 41 -4.91 -10.04 -15.34
C MET A 41 -4.97 -9.29 -14.02
N ASP A 42 -5.64 -9.84 -13.01
CA ASP A 42 -5.69 -9.21 -11.70
C ASP A 42 -4.66 -9.76 -10.74
N VAL A 43 -3.94 -8.85 -10.10
CA VAL A 43 -3.08 -9.18 -8.97
C VAL A 43 -3.94 -9.58 -7.77
N THR A 44 -3.48 -10.58 -7.03
CA THR A 44 -4.10 -10.98 -5.77
C THR A 44 -3.04 -11.36 -4.75
N LEU A 45 -3.47 -11.78 -3.57
CA LEU A 45 -2.72 -12.30 -2.42
C LEU A 45 -1.27 -12.79 -2.70
N ASP A 46 -0.37 -12.49 -1.76
CA ASP A 46 0.97 -13.08 -1.59
C ASP A 46 1.96 -12.93 -2.76
N GLU A 47 1.59 -12.22 -3.83
CA GLU A 47 2.51 -11.93 -4.92
C GLU A 47 3.67 -11.03 -4.48
N ALA A 48 4.86 -11.29 -5.00
CA ALA A 48 6.06 -10.57 -4.63
C ALA A 48 6.08 -9.16 -5.23
N VAL A 49 6.54 -8.17 -4.45
CA VAL A 49 6.86 -6.83 -4.94
C VAL A 49 8.37 -6.70 -5.04
N LEU A 50 8.86 -6.30 -6.20
CA LEU A 50 10.29 -6.29 -6.53
C LEU A 50 10.78 -4.93 -7.00
N VAL A 51 12.04 -4.63 -6.69
CA VAL A 51 12.81 -3.50 -7.24
C VAL A 51 14.18 -4.04 -7.63
N ASN A 52 14.61 -3.84 -8.90
CA ASN A 52 15.87 -4.38 -9.43
C ASN A 52 16.04 -5.88 -9.13
N ASP A 53 14.99 -6.67 -9.37
CA ASP A 53 14.93 -8.13 -9.13
C ASP A 53 15.07 -8.58 -7.67
N ALA A 54 15.14 -7.65 -6.70
CA ALA A 54 15.11 -7.95 -5.28
C ALA A 54 13.69 -7.80 -4.73
N ALA A 55 13.23 -8.79 -3.96
CA ALA A 55 11.96 -8.72 -3.26
C ALA A 55 12.04 -7.68 -2.12
N VAL A 56 11.19 -6.65 -2.21
CA VAL A 56 11.09 -5.54 -1.26
C VAL A 56 9.77 -5.51 -0.50
N GLY A 57 8.86 -6.42 -0.84
CA GLY A 57 7.51 -6.44 -0.30
C GLY A 57 6.67 -7.58 -0.84
N TYR A 58 5.38 -7.56 -0.48
CA TYR A 58 4.41 -8.53 -0.93
C TYR A 58 3.00 -7.92 -0.97
N ILE A 59 2.15 -8.44 -1.85
CA ILE A 59 0.74 -8.08 -1.97
C ILE A 59 -0.04 -8.71 -0.83
N THR A 60 -0.85 -7.91 -0.12
CA THR A 60 -1.76 -8.40 0.93
C THR A 60 -3.15 -8.68 0.40
N SER A 61 -3.61 -7.88 -0.57
CA SER A 61 -4.92 -7.99 -1.19
C SER A 61 -4.89 -7.29 -2.55
N GLY A 62 -5.72 -7.75 -3.48
CA GLY A 62 -5.81 -7.15 -4.81
C GLY A 62 -7.13 -7.46 -5.51
N GLY A 63 -7.33 -6.82 -6.66
CA GLY A 63 -8.46 -7.04 -7.53
C GLY A 63 -8.68 -5.90 -8.52
N TYR A 64 -9.65 -6.09 -9.41
CA TYR A 64 -9.96 -5.10 -10.44
C TYR A 64 -10.80 -3.93 -9.90
N ALA A 65 -10.26 -2.72 -9.98
CA ALA A 65 -11.00 -1.52 -9.63
C ALA A 65 -11.84 -1.05 -10.84
N HIS A 66 -13.06 -1.59 -11.00
CA HIS A 66 -13.92 -1.33 -12.17
C HIS A 66 -14.16 0.16 -12.48
N HIS A 67 -14.25 1.03 -11.48
CA HIS A 67 -14.42 2.47 -11.71
C HIS A 67 -13.15 3.13 -12.27
N VAL A 68 -11.99 2.62 -11.85
CA VAL A 68 -10.66 3.13 -12.23
C VAL A 68 -10.16 2.48 -13.53
N GLY A 69 -10.65 1.28 -13.85
CA GLY A 69 -10.27 0.52 -15.05
C GLY A 69 -8.89 -0.12 -14.95
N LYS A 70 -8.40 -0.39 -13.73
CA LYS A 70 -7.04 -0.90 -13.47
C LYS A 70 -7.07 -2.04 -12.46
N SER A 71 -6.11 -2.96 -12.56
CA SER A 71 -5.82 -3.87 -11.45
C SER A 71 -5.15 -3.08 -10.33
N MET A 72 -5.64 -3.27 -9.10
CA MET A 72 -5.15 -2.57 -7.91
C MET A 72 -4.82 -3.55 -6.80
N ALA A 73 -3.84 -3.18 -5.98
CA ALA A 73 -3.44 -3.96 -4.83
C ALA A 73 -3.14 -3.09 -3.60
N MET A 74 -3.20 -3.72 -2.43
CA MET A 74 -2.51 -3.24 -1.25
C MET A 74 -1.28 -4.12 -1.02
N ALA A 75 -0.17 -3.50 -0.61
CA ALA A 75 1.09 -4.19 -0.42
C ALA A 75 1.85 -3.64 0.77
N TYR A 76 2.54 -4.50 1.50
CA TYR A 76 3.60 -4.05 2.39
C TYR A 76 4.89 -3.97 1.60
N VAL A 77 5.52 -2.80 1.58
CA VAL A 77 6.83 -2.57 0.97
C VAL A 77 7.78 -1.97 1.98
N ALA A 78 9.09 -2.16 1.78
CA ALA A 78 10.11 -1.46 2.55
C ALA A 78 9.86 0.06 2.51
N SER A 79 10.03 0.75 3.64
CA SER A 79 9.65 2.16 3.80
C SER A 79 10.29 3.11 2.79
N GLU A 80 11.48 2.77 2.28
CA GLU A 80 12.19 3.54 1.24
C GLU A 80 11.51 3.49 -0.14
N HIS A 81 10.64 2.51 -0.38
CA HIS A 81 9.88 2.34 -1.62
C HIS A 81 8.40 2.72 -1.49
N ALA A 82 8.00 3.32 -0.36
CA ALA A 82 6.60 3.61 -0.06
C ALA A 82 6.10 4.99 -0.52
N ALA A 83 6.94 5.78 -1.20
CA ALA A 83 6.57 7.12 -1.64
C ALA A 83 5.61 7.07 -2.84
N ALA A 84 4.67 8.03 -2.91
CA ALA A 84 3.78 8.14 -4.06
C ALA A 84 4.58 8.37 -5.36
N GLY A 85 4.17 7.69 -6.44
CA GLY A 85 4.88 7.70 -7.72
C GLY A 85 6.11 6.79 -7.78
N THR A 86 6.45 6.07 -6.71
CA THR A 86 7.50 5.04 -6.77
C THR A 86 7.05 3.90 -7.69
N MET A 87 7.92 3.56 -8.64
CA MET A 87 7.75 2.42 -9.54
C MET A 87 8.36 1.16 -8.93
N VAL A 88 7.60 0.07 -8.97
CA VAL A 88 8.01 -1.28 -8.57
C VAL A 88 7.56 -2.28 -9.63
N ASN A 89 7.98 -3.54 -9.51
CA ASN A 89 7.40 -4.64 -10.27
C ASN A 89 6.62 -5.57 -9.33
N VAL A 90 5.58 -6.19 -9.85
CA VAL A 90 4.87 -7.28 -9.19
C VAL A 90 5.07 -8.54 -10.02
N GLU A 91 5.54 -9.61 -9.39
CA GLU A 91 5.59 -10.93 -10.03
C GLU A 91 4.18 -11.53 -10.02
N ILE A 92 3.65 -11.90 -11.18
CA ILE A 92 2.35 -12.58 -11.29
C ILE A 92 2.53 -13.77 -12.22
N MET A 93 2.32 -14.98 -11.68
CA MET A 93 2.52 -16.24 -12.41
C MET A 93 3.91 -16.36 -13.10
N GLY A 94 4.96 -15.83 -12.45
CA GLY A 94 6.34 -15.86 -12.94
C GLY A 94 6.70 -14.75 -13.94
N GLU A 95 5.77 -13.84 -14.26
CA GLU A 95 6.01 -12.69 -15.14
C GLU A 95 6.00 -11.38 -14.35
N MET A 96 6.82 -10.41 -14.76
CA MET A 96 7.03 -9.16 -14.03
C MET A 96 6.21 -8.04 -14.63
N TYR A 97 5.30 -7.46 -13.85
CA TYR A 97 4.41 -6.39 -14.28
C TYR A 97 4.73 -5.07 -13.57
N PRO A 98 4.87 -3.95 -14.29
CA PRO A 98 5.08 -2.64 -13.68
C PRO A 98 3.92 -2.25 -12.77
N ALA A 99 4.25 -1.67 -11.62
CA ALA A 99 3.27 -1.12 -10.69
C ALA A 99 3.74 0.22 -10.12
N GLU A 100 2.79 1.06 -9.75
CA GLU A 100 3.04 2.39 -9.22
C GLU A 100 2.34 2.59 -7.87
N VAL A 101 3.10 3.09 -6.89
CA VAL A 101 2.59 3.48 -5.57
C VAL A 101 1.69 4.71 -5.68
N GLN A 102 0.45 4.57 -5.22
CA GLN A 102 -0.54 5.63 -5.23
C GLN A 102 -0.52 6.45 -3.95
N GLY A 103 -0.57 7.78 -4.08
CA GLY A 103 -0.57 8.70 -2.94
C GLY A 103 -1.95 9.06 -2.38
N ALA A 104 -3.01 8.70 -3.10
CA ALA A 104 -4.39 9.00 -2.72
C ALA A 104 -5.35 7.96 -3.33
N PRO A 105 -6.58 7.83 -2.81
CA PRO A 105 -7.60 7.02 -3.45
C PRO A 105 -7.84 7.48 -4.89
N LEU A 106 -7.89 6.54 -5.83
CA LEU A 106 -8.14 6.85 -7.25
C LEU A 106 -9.60 7.18 -7.56
N TYR A 107 -10.50 6.96 -6.61
CA TYR A 107 -11.90 7.32 -6.70
C TYR A 107 -12.33 8.07 -5.45
N ASP A 108 -13.05 9.18 -5.66
CA ASP A 108 -13.58 10.06 -4.59
C ASP A 108 -12.55 10.39 -3.48
N PRO A 109 -11.35 10.92 -3.82
CA PRO A 109 -10.26 11.10 -2.85
C PRO A 109 -10.61 12.04 -1.68
N ASN A 110 -11.57 12.94 -1.87
CA ASN A 110 -12.06 13.84 -0.83
C ASN A 110 -13.29 13.28 -0.08
N GLY A 111 -13.83 12.13 -0.49
CA GLY A 111 -15.03 11.52 0.07
C GLY A 111 -16.28 12.39 -0.11
N GLY A 112 -16.33 13.22 -1.16
CA GLY A 112 -17.42 14.16 -1.39
C GLY A 112 -18.72 13.45 -1.73
N ARG A 113 -18.65 12.32 -2.45
CA ARG A 113 -19.83 11.53 -2.83
C ARG A 113 -20.42 10.75 -1.66
N MET A 114 -19.60 10.39 -0.67
CA MET A 114 -20.08 9.66 0.52
C MET A 114 -20.81 10.57 1.53
N ARG A 115 -20.54 11.88 1.51
CA ARG A 115 -21.05 12.85 2.50
C ARG A 115 -22.26 13.65 2.03
N SER A 116 -22.68 13.49 0.77
CA SER A 116 -23.86 14.13 0.19
C SER A 116 -25.13 13.35 0.43
#